data_AF-A0A7K4BEC9-F1
#
_entry.id   AF-A0A7K4BEC9-F1
#
_cell.length_a   1.000
_cell.length_b   1.000
_cell.length_c   1.000
_cell.angle_alpha   90.00
_cell.angle_beta   90.00
_cell.angle_gamma   90.00
#
_symmetry.space_group_name_H-M   'P 1'
#
loop_
_entity.id
_entity.type
_entity.pdbx_description
1 polymer ?
#
loop_
_entity_poly.entity_id
_entity_poly.type
_entity_poly.pdbx_seq_one_letter_code
_entity_poly.pdbx_strand_id
1 'polypeptide(L)' 'MVAEICYRLATEGVDYRVENTDRVHLGYALAYGCDLFITSDKNLIKYRVPKNLEDAGFVKPCTITLEEFKEYLN' A
#
# COMPACT_ATOMS: atom_id res chain seq x y z
N MET A 1 13.99 0.90 7.01
CA MET A 1 14.27 1.97 6.02
C MET A 1 13.28 1.83 4.86
N VAL A 2 12.79 2.92 4.23
CA VAL A 2 11.77 2.85 3.16
C VAL A 2 12.13 1.84 2.06
N ALA A 3 13.39 1.84 1.60
CA ALA A 3 13.87 0.93 0.58
C ALA A 3 13.72 -0.56 0.95
N GLU A 4 13.85 -0.90 2.23
CA GLU A 4 13.68 -2.28 2.72
C GLU A 4 12.21 -2.72 2.69
N ILE A 5 11.29 -1.82 3.02
CA ILE A 5 9.84 -2.07 2.97
C ILE A 5 9.41 -2.29 1.50
N CYS A 6 9.85 -1.40 0.61
CA CYS A 6 9.58 -1.50 -0.82
C CYS A 6 10.16 -2.80 -1.42
N TYR A 7 11.38 -3.19 -1.02
CA TYR A 7 11.98 -4.45 -1.43
C TYR A 7 11.13 -5.64 -1.01
N ARG A 8 10.76 -5.73 0.28
CA ARG A 8 9.95 -6.84 0.81
C ARG A 8 8.59 -6.94 0.12
N LEU A 9 7.89 -5.82 -0.13
CA LEU A 9 6.63 -5.81 -0.88
C LEU A 9 6.79 -6.28 -2.32
N ALA A 10 7.92 -5.96 -2.96
CA ALA A 10 8.20 -6.37 -4.34
C ALA A 10 8.56 -7.86 -4.46
N THR A 11 9.15 -8.46 -3.43
CA THR A 11 9.75 -9.80 -3.51
C THR A 11 9.03 -10.88 -2.69
N GLU A 12 8.28 -10.54 -1.64
CA GLU A 12 7.67 -11.50 -0.73
C GLU A 12 6.15 -11.62 -0.91
N GLY A 13 5.63 -12.85 -0.97
CA GLY A 13 4.18 -13.09 -1.05
C GLY A 13 3.53 -12.48 -2.31
N VAL A 14 4.27 -12.47 -3.42
CA VAL A 14 3.94 -11.72 -4.65
C VAL A 14 2.56 -12.08 -5.17
N ASP A 15 1.62 -11.14 -5.04
CA ASP A 15 0.41 -11.11 -5.84
C ASP A 15 0.74 -10.48 -7.19
N TYR A 16 0.96 -11.33 -8.21
CA TYR A 16 1.32 -10.92 -9.57
C TYR A 16 0.27 -10.03 -10.26
N ARG A 17 -0.92 -9.86 -9.66
CA ARG A 17 -1.95 -8.96 -10.15
C ARG A 17 -1.70 -7.50 -9.80
N VAL A 18 -0.69 -7.22 -8.97
CA VAL A 18 -0.28 -5.87 -8.57
C VAL A 18 1.09 -5.57 -9.17
N GLU A 19 1.22 -4.46 -9.88
CA GLU A 19 2.48 -4.07 -10.51
C GLU A 19 3.56 -3.75 -9.46
N ASN A 20 4.83 -3.88 -9.85
CA ASN A 20 5.94 -3.53 -8.94
C ASN A 20 5.87 -2.06 -8.50
N THR A 21 5.46 -1.18 -9.42
CA THR A 21 5.30 0.25 -9.16
C THR A 21 4.24 0.52 -8.09
N ASP A 22 3.11 -0.19 -8.12
CA ASP A 22 2.04 -0.05 -7.12
C ASP A 22 2.51 -0.46 -5.73
N ARG A 23 3.28 -1.55 -5.64
CA ARG A 23 3.86 -2.04 -4.40
C ARG A 23 4.88 -1.06 -3.82
N VAL A 24 5.64 -0.37 -4.67
CA VAL A 24 6.56 0.69 -4.23
C VAL A 24 5.78 1.89 -3.66
N HIS A 25 4.71 2.35 -4.32
CA HIS A 25 3.88 3.43 -3.79
C HIS A 25 3.25 3.06 -2.44
N LEU A 26 2.75 1.84 -2.32
CA LEU A 26 2.24 1.32 -1.04
C LEU A 26 3.35 1.25 0.02
N GLY A 27 4.57 0.87 -0.37
CA GLY A 27 5.73 0.85 0.53
C GLY A 27 6.08 2.22 1.10
N TYR A 28 6.03 3.27 0.28
CA TYR A 28 6.16 4.64 0.77
C TYR A 28 5.04 5.02 1.74
N ALA A 29 3.78 4.69 1.42
CA ALA A 29 2.65 5.01 2.28
C ALA A 29 2.75 4.32 3.65
N LEU A 30 3.15 3.04 3.67
CA LEU A 30 3.42 2.30 4.90
C LEU A 30 4.56 2.92 5.71
N ALA A 31 5.67 3.25 5.04
CA ALA A 31 6.87 3.76 5.71
C ALA A 31 6.64 5.13 6.35
N TYR A 32 5.76 5.95 5.77
CA TYR A 32 5.36 7.25 6.32
C TYR A 32 4.13 7.20 7.23
N GLY A 33 3.54 6.02 7.45
CA GLY A 33 2.37 5.87 8.31
C GLY A 33 1.15 6.64 7.80
N CYS A 34 0.95 6.68 6.49
CA CYS A 34 -0.19 7.37 5.88
C CYS A 34 -1.51 6.71 6.29
N ASP A 35 -2.52 7.50 6.66
CA ASP A 35 -3.86 6.99 6.97
C ASP A 35 -4.63 6.60 5.70
N LEU A 36 -4.40 7.33 4.60
CA LEU A 36 -5.12 7.17 3.32
C LEU A 36 -4.16 6.85 2.18
N PHE A 37 -4.60 5.99 1.28
CA PHE A 37 -3.92 5.64 0.04
C PHE A 37 -4.88 5.74 -1.14
N ILE A 38 -4.67 6.74 -2.00
CA ILE A 38 -5.55 7.02 -3.14
C ILE A 38 -5.30 6.00 -4.24
N THR A 39 -6.32 5.20 -4.58
CA THR A 39 -6.27 4.26 -5.69
C THR A 39 -7.67 3.80 -6.10
N SER A 40 -7.83 3.50 -7.40
CA SER A 40 -9.01 2.81 -7.94
C SER A 40 -8.70 1.36 -8.36
N ASP A 41 -7.45 0.91 -8.16
CA ASP A 41 -7.02 -0.43 -8.54
C ASP A 41 -7.57 -1.49 -7.56
N LYS A 42 -8.40 -2.40 -8.08
CA LYS A 42 -9.06 -3.45 -7.29
C LYS A 42 -8.10 -4.48 -6.70
N ASN A 43 -6.97 -4.75 -7.36
CA ASN A 43 -5.96 -5.68 -6.87
C ASN A 43 -5.20 -5.02 -5.72
N LEU A 44 -4.87 -3.73 -5.84
CA LEU A 44 -4.18 -2.98 -4.79
C LEU A 44 -5.06 -2.72 -3.56
N ILE A 45 -6.36 -2.51 -3.76
CA ILE A 45 -7.34 -2.44 -2.66
C ILE A 45 -7.34 -3.73 -1.83
N LYS A 46 -7.32 -4.89 -2.51
CA LYS A 46 -7.33 -6.22 -1.89
C LYS A 46 -5.96 -6.71 -1.45
N TYR A 47 -4.89 -6.04 -1.88
CA TYR A 47 -3.53 -6.42 -1.58
C TYR A 47 -3.30 -6.45 -0.08
N ARG A 48 -2.71 -7.53 0.41
CA ARG A 48 -2.39 -7.71 1.83
C ARG A 48 -0.93 -7.42 2.05
N VAL A 49 -0.64 -6.67 3.11
CA VAL A 49 0.74 -6.43 3.52
C VAL A 49 1.36 -7.77 3.95
N PRO A 50 2.58 -8.09 3.50
CA PRO A 50 3.29 -9.27 3.96
C PRO A 50 3.34 -9.35 5.50
N LYS A 51 3.12 -10.54 6.05
CA LYS A 51 2.98 -10.73 7.51
C LYS A 51 4.19 -10.24 8.30
N ASN A 52 5.40 -10.36 7.77
CA ASN A 52 6.60 -9.84 8.42
C ASN A 52 6.62 -8.31 8.56
N LEU A 53 5.97 -7.58 7.66
CA LEU A 53 5.78 -6.14 7.75
C LEU A 53 4.65 -5.81 8.73
N GLU A 54 3.56 -6.59 8.73
CA GLU A 54 2.48 -6.45 9.74
C GLU A 54 3.01 -6.70 11.16
N ASP A 55 3.79 -7.76 11.36
CA ASP A 55 4.44 -8.09 12.64
C ASP A 55 5.45 -7.02 13.07
N ALA A 56 6.02 -6.28 12.11
CA ALA A 56 6.89 -5.12 12.35
C ALA A 56 6.11 -3.81 12.61
N GLY A 57 4.78 -3.85 12.63
CA GLY A 57 3.91 -2.72 12.95
C GLY A 57 3.48 -1.88 11.74
N PHE A 58 3.77 -2.30 10.51
CA PHE A 58 3.31 -1.61 9.30
C PHE A 58 1.87 -2.00 8.98
N VAL A 59 0.98 -1.01 8.99
CA VAL A 59 -0.46 -1.21 8.77
C VAL A 59 -0.86 -0.63 7.43
N LYS A 60 -1.56 -1.41 6.59
CA LYS A 60 -2.08 -0.94 5.30
C LYS A 60 -2.97 0.29 5.50
N PRO A 61 -2.70 1.41 4.79
CA PRO A 61 -3.59 2.56 4.81
C PRO A 61 -4.98 2.20 4.30
N CYS A 62 -6.00 2.93 4.74
CA CYS A 62 -7.31 2.85 4.13
C CYS A 62 -7.22 3.28 2.67
N THR A 63 -7.76 2.48 1.76
CA THR A 63 -7.81 2.84 0.35
C THR A 63 -9.04 3.68 0.05
N ILE A 64 -8.87 4.72 -0.74
CA ILE A 64 -9.93 5.63 -1.15
C ILE A 64 -9.76 5.98 -2.64
N THR A 65 -10.85 6.12 -3.39
CA THR A 65 -10.77 6.58 -4.78
C THR A 65 -10.49 8.08 -4.85
N LEU A 66 -10.12 8.57 -6.04
CA LEU A 66 -9.85 10.00 -6.23
C LEU A 66 -11.13 10.83 -6.04
N GLU A 67 -12.26 10.30 -6.50
CA GLU A 67 -13.59 10.90 -6.39
C GLU A 67 -14.04 10.97 -4.93
N GLU A 68 -13.94 9.88 -4.18
CA GLU A 68 -14.25 9.85 -2.74
C GLU A 68 -13.31 10.79 -1.95
N PHE A 69 -12.02 10.84 -2.31
CA PHE A 69 -11.09 11.75 -1.65
C PHE A 69 -11.42 13.23 -1.94
N LYS A 70 -11.89 13.54 -3.16
CA LYS A 70 -12.37 14.87 -3.50
C LYS A 70 -13.57 15.27 -2.64
N GLU A 71 -14.47 14.33 -2.33
CA GLU A 71 -15.60 14.57 -1.42
C GLU A 71 -15.13 14.76 0.03
N TYR A 72 -14.13 13.99 0.47
CA TYR A 72 -13.53 14.10 1.81
C TYR A 72 -12.89 15.46 2.12
N LEU A 73 -12.47 16.21 1.09
CA LEU A 73 -11.87 17.55 1.24
C LEU A 73 -12.90 18.68 1.42
N ASN A 74 -14.18 18.43 1.19
CA ASN A 74 -15.26 19.43 1.31
C ASN A 74 -15.97 19.32 2.67
#